data_AF-A0A1X7VG54-F1
#
_entry.id   AF-A0A1X7VG54-F1
#
_cell.length_a   1.000
_cell.length_b   1.000
_cell.length_c   1.000
_cell.angle_alpha   90.00
_cell.angle_beta   90.00
_cell.angle_gamma   90.00
#
_symmetry.space_group_name_H-M   'P 1'
#
loop_
_entity.id
_entity.type
_entity.pdbx_description
1 polymer ?
#
loop_
_entity_poly.entity_id
_entity_poly.type
_entity_poly.pdbx_seq_one_letter_code
_entity_poly.pdbx_strand_id
1 'polypeptide(L)'
;MEQNTATARQQAESMTGSRYTALMELPYFNCVQYHVIDPMHNLFLGTAKHMMKNIWLADSDGKKALLTTRDLEIIQNRVDSCVVPSFFGRIPRKIASKFCNFKADQWKSWTLVFSVYALYNILGSVHLECWRKFVHACRILLSTILTEKVSEAHCLLIEFC
;
A
#
# COMPACT_ATOMS: atom_id res chain seq x y z
N MET A 1 -15.96 25.83 9.64
CA MET A 1 -15.95 26.54 8.34
C MET A 1 -17.33 26.39 7.75
N GLU A 2 -18.11 27.46 7.60
CA GLU A 2 -19.45 27.38 7.02
C GLU A 2 -19.36 27.07 5.52
N GLN A 3 -19.49 25.79 5.17
CA GLN A 3 -19.53 25.30 3.79
C GLN A 3 -20.97 25.24 3.25
N ASN A 4 -21.77 26.30 3.47
CA ASN A 4 -23.21 26.26 3.17
C ASN A 4 -23.58 26.60 1.72
N THR A 5 -22.66 27.16 0.95
CA THR A 5 -22.84 27.45 -0.48
C THR A 5 -22.13 26.44 -1.38
N ALA A 6 -22.74 26.11 -2.53
CA ALA A 6 -22.21 25.11 -3.47
C ALA A 6 -20.77 25.44 -3.94
N THR A 7 -20.46 26.72 -4.14
CA THR A 7 -19.12 27.19 -4.51
C THR A 7 -18.09 26.97 -3.41
N ALA A 8 -18.45 27.22 -2.15
CA ALA A 8 -17.58 26.98 -1.00
C ALA A 8 -17.28 25.48 -0.83
N ARG A 9 -18.26 24.61 -1.10
CA ARG A 9 -18.09 23.16 -1.07
C ARG A 9 -17.12 22.67 -2.15
N GLN A 10 -17.23 23.17 -3.38
CA GLN A 10 -16.30 22.82 -4.46
C GLN A 10 -14.87 23.30 -4.19
N GLN A 11 -14.70 24.50 -3.65
CA GLN A 11 -13.38 25.01 -3.27
C GLN A 11 -12.74 24.17 -2.16
N ALA A 12 -13.54 23.80 -1.15
CA ALA A 12 -13.08 22.92 -0.08
C ALA A 12 -12.73 21.51 -0.57
N GLU A 13 -13.52 20.94 -1.49
CA GLU A 13 -13.23 19.65 -2.13
C GLU A 13 -11.93 19.72 -2.94
N SER A 14 -11.70 20.79 -3.69
CA SER A 14 -10.44 20.99 -4.44
C SER A 14 -9.21 21.10 -3.53
N MET A 15 -9.32 21.81 -2.40
CA MET A 15 -8.19 21.99 -1.48
C MET A 15 -7.90 20.74 -0.63
N THR A 16 -8.93 20.05 -0.17
CA THR A 16 -8.78 18.97 0.84
C THR A 16 -9.00 17.57 0.27
N GLY A 17 -9.54 17.45 -0.94
CA GLY A 17 -9.94 16.19 -1.55
C GLY A 17 -11.18 15.55 -0.93
N SER A 18 -11.79 16.17 0.08
CA SER A 18 -12.96 15.62 0.78
C SER A 18 -14.25 16.30 0.34
N ARG A 19 -15.27 15.50 0.02
CA ARG A 19 -16.60 15.98 -0.33
C ARG A 19 -17.37 16.41 0.90
N TYR A 20 -18.17 17.46 0.75
CA TYR A 20 -19.07 17.92 1.80
C TYR A 20 -19.99 16.79 2.27
N THR A 21 -20.07 16.63 3.59
CA THR A 21 -21.03 15.75 4.26
C THR A 21 -21.62 16.49 5.46
N ALA A 22 -22.86 16.16 5.85
CA ALA A 22 -23.49 16.76 7.02
C ALA A 22 -22.67 16.56 8.32
N LEU A 23 -21.83 15.51 8.38
CA LEU A 23 -20.94 15.28 9.52
C LEU A 23 -19.88 16.39 9.67
N MET A 24 -19.46 17.04 8.58
CA MET A 24 -18.50 18.16 8.63
C MET A 24 -19.08 19.43 9.26
N GLU A 25 -20.40 19.51 9.46
CA GLU A 25 -21.03 20.62 10.18
C GLU A 25 -20.84 20.51 11.69
N LEU A 26 -20.51 19.31 12.19
CA LEU A 26 -20.28 19.09 13.61
C LEU A 26 -18.93 19.74 14.00
N PRO A 27 -18.91 20.65 14.99
CA PRO A 27 -17.71 21.43 15.32
C PRO A 27 -16.54 20.56 15.83
N TYR A 28 -16.81 19.33 16.25
CA TYR A 28 -15.81 18.36 16.73
C TYR A 28 -15.38 17.35 15.67
N PHE A 29 -16.00 17.32 14.49
CA PHE A 29 -15.72 16.31 13.47
C PHE A 29 -15.11 16.95 12.22
N ASN A 30 -13.81 16.72 12.06
CA ASN A 30 -13.09 17.00 10.82
C ASN A 30 -12.68 15.67 10.17
N CYS A 31 -13.36 15.29 9.09
CA CYS A 31 -13.02 14.06 8.37
C CYS A 31 -11.63 14.06 7.74
N VAL A 32 -11.00 15.21 7.50
CA VAL A 32 -9.64 15.27 6.94
C VAL A 32 -8.61 14.97 8.03
N GLN A 33 -8.84 15.48 9.24
CA GLN A 33 -7.90 15.34 10.37
C GLN A 33 -8.14 14.08 11.21
N TYR A 34 -9.38 13.61 11.30
CA TYR A 34 -9.77 12.54 12.24
C TYR A 34 -10.16 11.24 11.55
N HIS A 35 -10.01 11.13 10.23
CA HIS A 35 -10.25 9.85 9.56
C HIS A 35 -9.14 8.86 9.89
N VAL A 36 -9.54 7.71 10.44
CA VAL A 36 -8.63 6.61 10.71
C VAL A 36 -8.17 6.03 9.39
N ILE A 37 -6.87 6.04 9.14
CA ILE A 37 -6.29 5.40 7.97
C ILE A 37 -6.58 3.90 8.08
N ASP A 38 -7.40 3.36 7.16
CA ASP A 38 -7.62 1.92 7.07
C ASP A 38 -6.40 1.23 6.43
N PRO A 39 -5.58 0.50 7.19
CA PRO A 39 -4.37 -0.13 6.65
C PRO A 39 -4.70 -1.22 5.62
N MET A 40 -5.86 -1.89 5.75
CA MET A 40 -6.23 -3.00 4.87
C MET A 40 -6.57 -2.51 3.47
N HIS A 41 -7.46 -1.53 3.37
CA HIS A 41 -7.92 -1.05 2.07
C HIS A 41 -7.00 0.00 1.47
N ASN A 42 -6.38 0.87 2.28
CA ASN A 42 -5.51 1.91 1.78
C ASN A 42 -4.11 1.36 1.45
N LEU A 43 -3.41 0.80 2.45
CA LEU A 43 -2.01 0.39 2.24
C LEU A 43 -1.90 -0.90 1.41
N PHE A 44 -2.68 -1.93 1.75
CA PHE A 44 -2.51 -3.26 1.17
C PHE A 44 -3.32 -3.47 -0.12
N LEU A 45 -4.64 -3.35 -0.08
CA LEU A 45 -5.48 -3.49 -1.27
C LEU A 45 -5.40 -2.29 -2.22
N GLY A 46 -5.00 -1.12 -1.71
CA GLY A 46 -4.78 0.09 -2.49
C GLY A 46 -3.36 0.14 -3.03
N THR A 47 -2.45 0.72 -2.27
CA THR A 47 -1.09 1.05 -2.72
C THR A 47 -0.27 -0.16 -3.11
N ALA A 48 -0.18 -1.19 -2.27
CA ALA A 48 0.65 -2.36 -2.54
C ALA A 48 0.16 -3.13 -3.78
N LYS A 49 -1.15 -3.35 -3.88
CA LYS A 49 -1.78 -3.98 -5.05
C LYS A 49 -1.52 -3.17 -6.31
N HIS A 50 -1.71 -1.85 -6.26
CA HIS A 50 -1.51 -0.97 -7.41
C HIS A 50 -0.05 -1.00 -7.89
N MET A 51 0.91 -0.92 -6.97
CA MET A 51 2.34 -0.99 -7.32
C MET A 51 2.69 -2.31 -8.02
N MET A 52 2.29 -3.45 -7.45
CA MET A 52 2.58 -4.75 -8.08
C MET A 52 1.87 -4.90 -9.43
N LYS A 53 0.56 -4.66 -9.49
CA LYS A 53 -0.28 -5.05 -10.64
C LYS A 53 -0.30 -4.01 -11.75
N ASN A 54 -0.32 -2.73 -11.42
CA ASN A 54 -0.51 -1.65 -12.38
C ASN A 54 0.83 -1.04 -12.81
N ILE A 55 1.78 -0.90 -11.88
CA ILE A 55 3.06 -0.24 -12.17
C ILE A 55 4.09 -1.25 -12.66
N TRP A 56 4.30 -2.36 -11.95
CA TRP A 56 5.40 -3.28 -12.27
C TRP A 56 5.03 -4.39 -13.25
N LEU A 57 3.77 -4.82 -13.27
CA LEU A 57 3.25 -5.89 -14.13
C LEU A 57 2.62 -5.40 -15.45
N ALA A 58 2.83 -4.14 -15.83
CA ALA A 58 1.98 -3.44 -16.81
C ALA A 58 1.68 -4.22 -18.10
N ASP A 59 0.37 -4.40 -18.33
CA ASP A 59 -0.27 -5.01 -19.51
C ASP A 59 -1.01 -3.93 -20.35
N SER A 60 -0.83 -2.62 -20.07
CA SER A 60 -1.77 -1.60 -20.58
C SER A 60 -1.20 -0.32 -21.21
N ASP A 61 0.09 0.03 -21.09
CA ASP A 61 0.57 1.36 -21.57
C ASP A 61 1.89 1.37 -22.37
N GLY A 62 2.29 0.23 -22.96
CA GLY A 62 3.45 0.19 -23.87
C GLY A 62 4.82 0.49 -23.24
N LYS A 63 4.88 0.78 -21.93
CA LYS A 63 6.13 0.81 -21.15
C LYS A 63 6.59 -0.60 -20.82
N LYS A 64 7.90 -0.82 -20.89
CA LYS A 64 8.58 -2.09 -20.57
C LYS A 64 8.17 -2.55 -19.17
N ALA A 65 7.47 -3.67 -19.08
CA ALA A 65 7.12 -4.28 -17.79
C ALA A 65 8.40 -4.54 -16.97
N LEU A 66 8.38 -4.14 -15.70
CA LEU A 66 9.50 -4.35 -14.77
C LEU A 66 9.55 -5.80 -14.30
N LEU A 67 8.40 -6.48 -14.28
CA LEU A 67 8.27 -7.89 -13.94
C LEU A 67 7.59 -8.64 -15.08
N THR A 68 8.24 -9.71 -15.54
CA THR A 68 7.68 -10.64 -16.52
C THR A 68 6.99 -11.82 -15.85
N THR A 69 6.22 -12.60 -16.61
CA THR A 69 5.64 -13.87 -16.11
C THR A 69 6.69 -14.84 -15.59
N ARG A 70 7.88 -14.88 -16.22
CA ARG A 70 9.00 -15.71 -15.77
C ARG A 70 9.55 -15.26 -14.42
N ASP A 71 9.61 -13.95 -14.19
CA ASP A 71 10.02 -13.40 -12.89
C ASP A 71 9.02 -13.76 -11.80
N LEU A 72 7.71 -13.75 -12.11
CA LEU A 72 6.67 -14.16 -11.16
C LEU A 72 6.77 -15.63 -10.74
N GLU A 73 7.21 -16.52 -11.64
CA GLU A 73 7.47 -17.93 -11.31
C GLU A 73 8.68 -18.06 -10.37
N ILE A 74 9.75 -17.31 -10.62
CA ILE A 74 10.93 -17.27 -9.73
C ILE A 74 10.52 -16.74 -8.34
N ILE A 75 9.71 -15.68 -8.30
CA ILE A 75 9.18 -15.10 -7.06
C ILE A 75 8.34 -16.13 -6.30
N GLN A 76 7.43 -16.84 -6.98
CA GLN A 76 6.60 -17.88 -6.36
C GLN A 76 7.47 -18.99 -5.75
N ASN A 77 8.48 -19.48 -6.48
CA ASN A 77 9.39 -20.51 -5.99
C ASN A 77 10.18 -20.05 -4.75
N ARG A 78 10.61 -18.78 -4.71
CA ARG A 78 11.30 -18.20 -3.53
C ARG A 78 10.38 -18.07 -2.32
N VAL A 79 9.11 -17.75 -2.53
CA VAL A 79 8.14 -17.68 -1.44
C VAL A 79 7.80 -19.07 -0.93
N ASP A 80 7.68 -20.05 -1.82
CA ASP A 80 7.39 -21.44 -1.47
C ASP A 80 8.56 -22.14 -0.75
N SER A 81 9.81 -21.71 -0.99
CA SER A 81 10.97 -22.20 -0.25
C SER A 81 11.11 -21.60 1.15
N CYS A 82 10.36 -20.55 1.48
CA CYS A 82 10.40 -19.94 2.81
C CYS A 82 9.71 -20.84 3.84
N VAL A 83 10.41 -21.15 4.93
CA VAL A 83 9.81 -21.81 6.10
C VAL A 83 9.16 -20.74 6.96
N VAL A 84 7.84 -20.78 7.07
CA VAL A 84 7.04 -19.77 7.75
C VAL A 84 6.47 -20.35 9.05
N PRO A 85 6.72 -19.72 10.21
CA PRO A 85 6.11 -20.14 11.46
C PRO A 85 4.58 -20.14 11.40
N SER A 86 3.94 -21.03 12.15
CA SER A 86 2.48 -21.22 12.15
C SER A 86 1.67 -19.95 12.44
N PHE A 87 2.24 -18.99 13.18
CA PHE A 87 1.58 -17.73 13.52
C PHE A 87 1.50 -16.70 12.38
N PHE A 88 2.34 -16.83 11.34
CA PHE A 88 2.31 -15.92 10.18
C PHE A 88 1.20 -16.27 9.16
N GLY A 89 0.46 -17.36 9.41
CA GLY A 89 -0.65 -17.78 8.56
C GLY A 89 -0.21 -18.49 7.28
N ARG A 90 -1.07 -18.45 6.25
CA ARG A 90 -0.85 -19.19 5.00
C ARG A 90 0.12 -18.46 4.09
N ILE A 91 1.11 -19.19 3.59
CA ILE A 91 2.02 -18.72 2.53
C ILE A 91 1.20 -18.26 1.32
N PRO A 92 1.48 -17.07 0.75
CA PRO A 92 0.78 -16.58 -0.41
C PRO A 92 1.03 -17.45 -1.64
N ARG A 93 0.03 -18.22 -2.04
CA ARG A 93 0.01 -19.02 -3.28
C ARG A 93 -0.81 -18.24 -4.29
N LYS A 94 -0.33 -18.06 -5.54
CA LYS A 94 -0.91 -17.29 -6.68
C LYS A 94 -0.13 -16.02 -7.08
N ILE A 95 1.16 -15.94 -6.79
CA ILE A 95 2.02 -14.86 -7.30
C ILE A 95 2.28 -15.06 -8.80
N ALA A 96 2.59 -16.29 -9.21
CA ALA A 96 2.77 -16.67 -10.61
C ALA A 96 1.56 -16.31 -11.50
N SER A 97 0.33 -16.39 -10.96
CA SER A 97 -0.90 -16.01 -11.65
C SER A 97 -1.25 -14.52 -11.51
N LYS A 98 -0.24 -13.64 -11.52
CA LYS A 98 -0.38 -12.18 -11.43
C LYS A 98 -1.21 -11.73 -10.22
N PHE A 99 -1.01 -12.35 -9.06
CA PHE A 99 -1.75 -12.03 -7.81
C PHE A 99 -3.28 -12.06 -8.00
N CYS A 100 -3.79 -13.08 -8.68
CA CYS A 100 -5.23 -13.24 -8.90
C CYS A 100 -5.98 -13.49 -7.58
N ASN A 101 -6.99 -12.66 -7.30
CA ASN A 101 -7.87 -12.76 -6.11
C ASN A 101 -7.13 -12.79 -4.76
N PHE A 102 -6.01 -12.06 -4.64
CA PHE A 102 -5.34 -11.85 -3.35
C PHE A 102 -6.22 -11.04 -2.40
N LYS A 103 -6.46 -11.57 -1.20
CA LYS A 103 -7.18 -10.90 -0.11
C LYS A 103 -6.28 -9.91 0.62
N ALA A 104 -6.87 -8.98 1.37
CA ALA A 104 -6.16 -7.99 2.18
C ALA A 104 -5.10 -8.62 3.11
N ASP A 105 -5.43 -9.70 3.83
CA ASP A 105 -4.46 -10.39 4.71
C ASP A 105 -3.28 -11.02 3.95
N GLN A 106 -3.52 -11.48 2.73
CA GLN A 106 -2.46 -12.02 1.86
C GLN A 106 -1.57 -10.89 1.36
N TRP A 107 -2.14 -9.74 0.99
CA TRP A 107 -1.38 -8.53 0.66
C TRP A 107 -0.58 -8.02 1.84
N LYS A 108 -1.14 -8.02 3.05
CA LYS A 108 -0.41 -7.68 4.28
C LYS A 108 0.80 -8.59 4.48
N SER A 109 0.61 -9.90 4.40
CA SER A 109 1.68 -10.88 4.57
C SER A 109 2.74 -10.76 3.47
N TRP A 110 2.31 -10.59 2.22
CA TRP A 110 3.18 -10.32 1.08
C TRP A 110 4.04 -9.08 1.31
N THR A 111 3.42 -7.92 1.57
CA THR A 111 4.11 -6.65 1.74
C THR A 111 5.10 -6.69 2.90
N LEU A 112 4.69 -7.18 4.08
CA LEU A 112 5.49 -7.06 5.29
C LEU A 112 6.60 -8.11 5.45
N VAL A 113 6.44 -9.29 4.84
CA VAL A 113 7.30 -10.46 5.09
C VAL A 113 8.02 -10.90 3.83
N PHE A 114 7.28 -11.13 2.75
CA PHE A 114 7.83 -11.84 1.58
C PHE A 114 8.40 -10.90 0.51
N SER A 115 7.79 -9.73 0.32
CA SER A 115 8.01 -8.91 -0.87
C SER A 115 9.48 -8.48 -1.06
N VAL A 116 10.13 -7.95 -0.01
CA VAL A 116 11.52 -7.48 -0.07
C VAL A 116 12.48 -8.62 -0.42
N TYR A 117 12.29 -9.79 0.20
CA TYR A 117 13.11 -10.97 -0.07
C TYR A 117 12.85 -11.51 -1.48
N ALA A 118 11.58 -11.67 -1.84
CA ALA A 118 11.21 -12.32 -3.09
C ALA A 118 11.61 -11.48 -4.32
N LEU A 119 11.56 -10.14 -4.21
CA LEU A 119 11.92 -9.19 -5.27
C LEU A 119 13.43 -8.90 -5.37
N TYR A 120 14.23 -9.37 -4.40
CA TYR A 120 15.68 -9.15 -4.37
C TYR A 120 16.37 -9.69 -5.64
N ASN A 121 17.23 -8.92 -6.28
CA ASN A 121 17.88 -9.25 -7.56
C ASN A 121 16.95 -9.48 -8.77
N ILE A 122 15.65 -9.23 -8.66
CA ILE A 122 14.71 -9.28 -9.80
C ILE A 122 14.36 -7.85 -10.21
N LEU A 123 14.04 -7.02 -9.22
CA LEU A 123 13.74 -5.61 -9.42
C LEU A 123 15.03 -4.78 -9.38
N GLY A 124 15.09 -3.70 -10.16
CA GLY A 124 16.21 -2.76 -10.11
C GLY A 124 16.42 -2.19 -8.71
N SER A 125 17.67 -1.95 -8.31
CA SER A 125 18.05 -1.54 -6.95
C SER A 125 17.30 -0.29 -6.46
N VAL A 126 17.06 0.68 -7.34
CA VAL A 126 16.31 1.91 -7.04
C VAL A 126 14.86 1.61 -6.66
N HIS A 127 14.18 0.78 -7.43
CA HIS A 127 12.78 0.43 -7.17
C HIS A 127 12.62 -0.45 -5.94
N LEU A 128 13.60 -1.34 -5.68
CA LEU A 128 13.60 -2.17 -4.48
C LEU A 128 13.79 -1.33 -3.22
N GLU A 129 14.68 -0.33 -3.25
CA GLU A 129 14.89 0.57 -2.11
C GLU A 129 13.65 1.44 -1.86
N CYS A 130 13.03 1.97 -2.92
CA CYS A 130 11.74 2.67 -2.83
C CYS A 130 10.68 1.78 -2.17
N TRP A 131 10.54 0.54 -2.62
CA TRP A 131 9.60 -0.42 -2.02
C TRP A 131 9.93 -0.74 -0.56
N ARG A 132 11.22 -0.85 -0.21
CA ARG A 132 11.66 -1.08 1.16
C ARG A 132 11.24 0.04 2.10
N LYS A 133 11.30 1.30 1.66
CA LYS A 133 10.78 2.45 2.43
C LYS A 133 9.29 2.31 2.71
N PHE A 134 8.51 1.94 1.69
CA PHE A 134 7.08 1.67 1.87
C PHE A 134 6.79 0.52 2.85
N VAL A 135 7.52 -0.59 2.74
CA VAL A 135 7.38 -1.72 3.67
C VAL A 135 7.73 -1.30 5.10
N HIS A 136 8.78 -0.50 5.27
CA HIS A 136 9.20 0.02 6.58
C HIS A 136 8.13 0.95 7.18
N ALA A 137 7.58 1.88 6.38
CA ALA A 137 6.45 2.72 6.78
C ALA A 137 5.23 1.88 7.22
N CYS A 138 4.87 0.85 6.44
CA CYS A 138 3.76 -0.03 6.78
C CYS A 138 3.97 -0.78 8.11
N ARG A 139 5.21 -1.18 8.44
CA ARG A 139 5.52 -1.85 9.72
C ARG A 139 5.33 -0.90 10.90
N ILE A 140 5.70 0.36 10.75
CA ILE A 140 5.51 1.38 11.79
C ILE A 140 4.02 1.66 11.98
N LEU A 141 3.27 1.87 10.90
CA LEU A 141 1.84 2.19 10.96
C LEU A 141 0.98 1.05 11.53
N LEU A 142 1.43 -0.20 11.41
CA LEU A 142 0.76 -1.36 11.99
C LEU A 142 1.22 -1.71 13.41
N SER A 143 2.18 -0.97 13.97
CA SER A 143 2.59 -1.18 15.36
C SER A 143 1.43 -0.83 16.30
N THR A 144 1.34 -1.51 17.45
CA THR A 144 0.23 -1.33 18.40
C THR A 144 0.25 0.03 19.11
N ILE A 145 1.37 0.77 19.04
CA ILE A 145 1.56 2.05 19.72
C ILE A 145 2.23 3.04 18.74
N LEU A 146 1.46 4.03 18.29
CA LEU A 146 1.87 5.03 17.29
C LEU A 146 2.32 6.37 17.92
N THR A 147 3.14 6.37 18.97
CA THR A 147 3.39 7.62 19.72
C THR A 147 4.63 8.40 19.29
N GLU A 148 5.66 7.77 18.72
CA GLU A 148 6.92 8.47 18.39
C GLU A 148 7.38 8.28 16.94
N LYS A 149 7.03 7.17 16.31
CA LYS A 149 7.55 6.81 14.97
C LYS A 149 6.65 7.24 13.82
N VAL A 150 5.54 7.95 14.10
CA VAL A 150 4.60 8.36 13.05
C VAL A 150 5.23 9.37 12.10
N SER A 151 6.04 10.30 12.62
CA SER A 151 6.80 11.24 11.80
C SER A 151 7.78 10.52 10.88
N GLU A 152 8.41 9.43 11.34
CA GLU A 152 9.27 8.58 10.51
C GLU A 152 8.47 7.90 9.39
N ALA A 153 7.34 7.29 9.72
CA ALA A 153 6.44 6.68 8.73
C ALA A 153 5.97 7.70 7.68
N HIS A 154 5.69 8.93 8.09
CA HIS A 154 5.31 10.01 7.19
C HIS A 154 6.43 10.37 6.21
N CYS A 155 7.66 10.58 6.70
CA CYS A 155 8.81 10.85 5.84
C CYS A 155 9.07 9.72 4.85
N LEU A 156 8.98 8.46 5.30
CA LEU A 156 9.17 7.29 4.43
C LEU A 156 8.12 7.18 3.33
N LEU A 157 6.87 7.57 3.60
CA LEU A 157 5.81 7.61 2.58
C LEU A 157 6.03 8.75 1.59
N ILE A 158 6.51 9.92 2.04
CA ILE A 158 6.86 11.03 1.13
C ILE A 158 8.00 10.62 0.21
N GLU A 159 9.04 9.96 0.73
CA GLU A 159 10.18 9.51 -0.09
C GLU A 159 9.84 8.34 -1.03
N PHE A 160 8.71 7.67 -0.81
CA PHE A 160 8.20 6.62 -1.67
C PHE A 160 7.40 7.16 -2.87
N CYS A 161 6.74 8.31 -2.70
CA CYS A 161 5.95 8.99 -3.73
C CYS A 161 6.84 9.76 -4.72
#